data_AF-A0A0M9WVG5-F1
#
_entry.id   AF-A0A0M9WVG5-F1
#
_cell.length_a   1.000
_cell.length_b   1.000
_cell.length_c   1.000
_cell.angle_alpha   90.00
_cell.angle_beta   90.00
_cell.angle_gamma   90.00
#
_symmetry.space_group_name_H-M   'P 1'
#
loop_
_entity.id
_entity.type
_entity.pdbx_description
1 polymer ?
#
loop_
_entity_poly.entity_id
_entity_poly.type
_entity_poly.pdbx_seq_one_letter_code
_entity_poly.pdbx_strand_id
1 'polypeptide(L)'
;MNKKSLYKVLAVSTLLTLTTTSVISPVTAFAETSKIEQASNSDTSLSANEAKMKETLQKAGLFAKSMNAYSYMLIKNPDVNFEGININGYPDLPGKIVQDQKDARAHALSWDTKVKKQLIDTLTGIIEYDTKFENYYDIIVDAINTGDGETLIEGITDLREEIQQNQKYAQQLIVELTKLRNDVGQDVRAFGGNKELLQSILKNQGVAVEDDQKRLNEVLESVNYYKKLESDGIITVSVPSIPTWIAGGVMLGIARDQLGQLEPLLAQLRQTVDYKITLNRVVGIAHSNISEMYNALDDAINALTFMSTQWNDLDSQYSGVLRHIENASDKAEQNKFKFLLPNLKSAKDSWKTLKIDADTLKAGIKELKI
;
A
#
# COMPACT_ATOMS: atom_id res chain seq x y z
N MET A 1 22.99 -36.07 28.86
CA MET A 1 23.16 -34.64 29.21
C MET A 1 23.96 -33.99 28.10
N ASN A 2 23.29 -33.45 27.08
CA ASN A 2 23.90 -32.86 25.88
C ASN A 2 23.62 -31.36 25.84
N LYS A 3 24.68 -30.54 25.82
CA LYS A 3 24.63 -29.11 25.47
C LYS A 3 25.91 -28.75 24.75
N LYS A 4 25.79 -28.22 23.53
CA LYS A 4 26.45 -26.99 23.08
C LYS A 4 25.95 -26.59 21.70
N SER A 5 25.34 -25.41 21.64
CA SER A 5 24.87 -24.73 20.44
C SER A 5 26.02 -24.11 19.65
N LEU A 6 25.88 -24.03 18.33
CA LEU A 6 26.69 -23.18 17.45
C LEU A 6 25.76 -22.46 16.47
N TYR A 7 25.54 -21.17 16.72
CA TYR A 7 24.99 -20.22 15.75
C TYR A 7 26.13 -19.69 14.88
N LYS A 8 26.00 -19.76 13.56
CA LYS A 8 26.91 -19.11 12.60
C LYS A 8 26.27 -17.82 12.11
N VAL A 9 26.93 -16.70 12.41
CA VAL A 9 26.68 -15.39 11.82
C VAL A 9 27.63 -15.24 10.63
N LEU A 10 27.11 -14.94 9.44
CA LEU A 10 27.90 -14.58 8.27
C LEU A 10 27.70 -13.08 8.00
N ALA A 11 28.76 -12.30 8.19
CA ALA A 11 28.88 -10.94 7.67
C ALA A 11 29.55 -11.02 6.30
N VAL A 12 28.92 -10.47 5.27
CA VAL A 12 29.48 -10.34 3.93
C VAL A 12 29.63 -8.85 3.62
N SER A 13 30.88 -8.41 3.56
CA SER A 13 31.29 -7.10 3.04
C SER A 13 32.04 -7.35 1.73
N THR A 14 31.55 -6.83 0.61
CA THR A 14 32.28 -6.85 -0.67
C THR A 14 32.55 -5.42 -1.14
N LEU A 15 33.84 -5.04 -1.10
CA LEU A 15 34.40 -3.89 -1.79
C LEU A 15 34.61 -4.27 -3.27
N LEU A 16 34.17 -3.40 -4.19
CA LEU A 16 34.40 -3.53 -5.63
C LEU A 16 35.60 -2.67 -6.04
N THR A 17 36.65 -3.32 -6.53
CA THR A 17 37.84 -2.67 -7.12
C THR A 17 37.70 -2.71 -8.64
N LEU A 18 37.69 -1.55 -9.29
CA LEU A 18 37.71 -1.42 -10.74
C LEU A 18 39.16 -1.28 -11.24
N THR A 19 39.57 -2.10 -12.19
CA THR A 19 40.75 -1.83 -13.03
C THR A 19 40.41 -2.04 -14.51
N THR A 20 40.80 -1.05 -15.30
CA THR A 20 40.59 -0.93 -16.76
C THR A 20 41.75 -1.51 -17.58
N THR A 21 41.53 -1.61 -18.91
CA THR A 21 42.44 -1.88 -20.06
C THR A 21 42.39 -3.33 -20.58
N SER A 22 42.37 -3.67 -21.88
CA SER A 22 42.51 -2.95 -23.17
C SER A 22 42.10 -3.84 -24.39
N VAL A 23 41.81 -3.17 -25.51
CA VAL A 23 41.44 -3.50 -26.92
C VAL A 23 42.12 -4.70 -27.65
N ILE A 24 41.35 -5.48 -28.47
CA ILE A 24 41.75 -6.13 -29.76
C ILE A 24 40.53 -6.27 -30.72
N SER A 25 40.73 -6.05 -32.03
CA SER A 25 39.75 -5.78 -33.13
C SER A 25 39.33 -7.05 -33.98
N PRO A 26 38.65 -6.95 -35.16
CA PRO A 26 37.26 -7.38 -35.32
C PRO A 26 36.95 -8.14 -36.64
N VAL A 27 36.78 -9.47 -36.68
CA VAL A 27 36.26 -10.14 -37.91
C VAL A 27 35.34 -11.33 -37.63
N THR A 28 35.40 -11.95 -36.46
CA THR A 28 34.43 -12.98 -36.03
C THR A 28 33.24 -12.42 -35.25
N ALA A 29 33.33 -11.16 -34.81
CA ALA A 29 32.33 -10.51 -33.96
C ALA A 29 30.97 -10.31 -34.64
N PHE A 30 30.89 -10.13 -35.97
CA PHE A 30 29.64 -9.76 -36.65
C PHE A 30 28.57 -10.88 -36.72
N ALA A 31 28.99 -12.15 -36.61
CA ALA A 31 28.07 -13.30 -36.57
C ALA A 31 27.72 -13.74 -35.14
N GLU A 32 28.50 -13.33 -34.14
CA GLU A 32 28.20 -13.53 -32.72
C GLU A 32 27.43 -12.34 -32.11
N THR A 33 27.62 -11.10 -32.55
CA THR A 33 26.82 -9.95 -32.07
C THR A 33 25.33 -10.07 -32.41
N SER A 34 24.99 -10.69 -33.53
CA SER A 34 23.60 -10.99 -33.89
C SER A 34 22.97 -12.08 -33.01
N LYS A 35 23.79 -12.89 -32.31
CA LYS A 35 23.34 -13.90 -31.33
C LYS A 35 23.42 -13.40 -29.88
N ILE A 36 24.29 -12.44 -29.58
CA ILE A 36 24.48 -11.87 -28.23
C ILE A 36 23.39 -10.83 -27.92
N GLU A 37 22.86 -10.09 -28.90
CA GLU A 37 21.66 -9.25 -28.69
C GLU A 37 20.37 -10.06 -28.42
N GLN A 38 20.38 -11.37 -28.70
CA GLN A 38 19.23 -12.26 -28.47
C GLN A 38 19.26 -12.95 -27.09
N ALA A 39 20.26 -12.68 -26.25
CA ALA A 39 20.32 -13.19 -24.88
C ALA A 39 19.59 -12.24 -23.91
N SER A 40 18.28 -12.45 -23.75
CA SER A 40 17.43 -12.03 -22.62
C SER A 40 18.00 -10.96 -21.67
N ASN A 41 17.95 -9.69 -22.06
CA ASN A 41 18.28 -8.59 -21.14
C ASN A 41 16.99 -8.09 -20.46
N SER A 42 17.01 -8.08 -19.13
CA SER A 42 16.03 -7.42 -18.24
C SER A 42 15.78 -5.94 -18.59
N ASP A 43 16.58 -5.36 -19.48
CA ASP A 43 16.65 -3.94 -19.78
C ASP A 43 15.78 -3.52 -20.99
N THR A 44 15.00 -4.42 -21.58
CA THR A 44 14.10 -4.13 -22.73
C THR A 44 12.71 -4.77 -22.62
N SER A 45 12.28 -5.20 -21.42
CA SER A 45 10.95 -5.78 -21.21
C SER A 45 9.83 -4.76 -21.48
N LEU A 46 8.80 -5.16 -22.23
CA LEU A 46 7.56 -4.38 -22.34
C LEU A 46 6.54 -4.71 -21.24
N SER A 47 6.81 -5.76 -20.46
CA SER A 47 5.98 -6.25 -19.36
C SER A 47 6.46 -5.67 -18.02
N ALA A 48 5.52 -5.43 -17.12
CA ALA A 48 5.86 -5.18 -15.73
C ALA A 48 6.36 -6.44 -15.01
N ASN A 49 6.95 -6.28 -13.82
CA ASN A 49 7.13 -7.41 -12.90
C ASN A 49 5.77 -7.81 -12.30
N GLU A 50 5.05 -8.68 -13.01
CA GLU A 50 3.67 -9.06 -12.69
C GLU A 50 3.52 -9.60 -11.27
N ALA A 51 4.40 -10.51 -10.83
CA ALA A 51 4.31 -11.13 -9.52
C ALA A 51 4.42 -10.08 -8.38
N LYS A 52 5.41 -9.19 -8.48
CA LYS A 52 5.58 -8.12 -7.49
C LYS A 52 4.46 -7.09 -7.56
N MET A 53 4.03 -6.70 -8.76
CA MET A 53 2.90 -5.77 -8.93
C MET A 53 1.62 -6.34 -8.31
N LYS A 54 1.35 -7.62 -8.50
CA LYS A 54 0.21 -8.32 -7.89
C LYS A 54 0.29 -8.30 -6.36
N GLU A 55 1.45 -8.61 -5.79
CA GLU A 55 1.68 -8.51 -4.35
C GLU A 55 1.44 -7.07 -3.84
N THR A 56 1.94 -6.07 -4.57
CA THR A 56 1.74 -4.66 -4.24
C THR A 56 0.27 -4.26 -4.30
N LEU A 57 -0.50 -4.74 -5.28
CA LEU A 57 -1.96 -4.52 -5.37
C LEU A 57 -2.70 -5.20 -4.22
N GLN A 58 -2.33 -6.40 -3.83
CA GLN A 58 -2.89 -7.08 -2.66
C GLN A 58 -2.65 -6.25 -1.39
N LYS A 59 -1.42 -5.79 -1.16
CA LYS A 59 -1.07 -4.93 -0.03
C LYS A 59 -1.82 -3.60 -0.04
N ALA A 60 -2.03 -3.00 -1.21
CA ALA A 60 -2.86 -1.80 -1.36
C ALA A 60 -4.31 -2.02 -0.90
N GLY A 61 -4.90 -3.19 -1.23
CA GLY A 61 -6.24 -3.56 -0.78
C GLY A 61 -6.34 -3.75 0.74
N LEU A 62 -5.35 -4.41 1.34
CA LEU A 62 -5.26 -4.58 2.80
C LEU A 62 -5.18 -3.24 3.53
N PHE A 63 -4.34 -2.37 3.00
CA PHE A 63 -4.15 -1.02 3.50
C PHE A 63 -5.46 -0.23 3.44
N ALA A 64 -6.09 -0.14 2.27
CA ALA A 64 -7.33 0.62 2.10
C ALA A 64 -8.46 0.13 3.01
N LYS A 65 -8.59 -1.19 3.16
CA LYS A 65 -9.55 -1.83 4.05
C LYS A 65 -9.31 -1.48 5.53
N SER A 66 -8.06 -1.55 5.97
CA SER A 66 -7.67 -1.21 7.36
C SER A 66 -7.95 0.26 7.64
N MET A 67 -7.50 1.15 6.75
CA MET A 67 -7.71 2.58 6.89
C MET A 67 -9.19 2.97 6.91
N ASN A 68 -10.04 2.32 6.11
CA ASN A 68 -11.48 2.55 6.18
C ASN A 68 -12.07 2.14 7.53
N ALA A 69 -11.66 1.00 8.09
CA ALA A 69 -12.13 0.57 9.41
C ALA A 69 -11.73 1.57 10.51
N TYR A 70 -10.47 2.02 10.51
CA TYR A 70 -9.98 2.99 11.48
C TYR A 70 -10.66 4.36 11.33
N SER A 71 -10.80 4.84 10.09
CA SER A 71 -11.52 6.08 9.81
C SER A 71 -12.97 6.02 10.29
N TYR A 72 -13.68 4.93 9.95
CA TYR A 72 -15.06 4.70 10.37
C TYR A 72 -15.21 4.74 11.90
N MET A 73 -14.30 4.07 12.63
CA MET A 73 -14.31 4.09 14.09
C MET A 73 -14.01 5.48 14.67
N LEU A 74 -13.08 6.24 14.10
CA LEU A 74 -12.77 7.59 14.56
C LEU A 74 -13.95 8.56 14.35
N ILE A 75 -14.63 8.45 13.22
CA ILE A 75 -15.74 9.34 12.85
C ILE A 75 -17.02 9.01 13.63
N LYS A 76 -17.33 7.73 13.83
CA LYS A 76 -18.62 7.30 14.42
C LYS A 76 -18.61 7.18 15.94
N ASN A 77 -17.45 7.07 16.57
CA ASN A 77 -17.40 7.01 18.03
C ASN A 77 -17.76 8.36 18.67
N PRO A 78 -18.34 8.36 19.88
CA PRO A 78 -18.78 9.58 20.56
C PRO A 78 -17.67 10.60 20.77
N ASP A 79 -18.06 11.86 20.92
CA ASP A 79 -17.17 12.91 21.39
C ASP A 79 -16.73 12.62 22.83
N VAL A 80 -15.46 12.85 23.11
CA VAL A 80 -14.94 12.80 24.48
C VAL A 80 -15.67 13.85 25.32
N ASN A 81 -16.22 13.43 26.45
CA ASN A 81 -16.89 14.31 27.41
C ASN A 81 -16.30 14.13 28.83
N PHE A 82 -15.88 15.25 29.42
CA PHE A 82 -15.32 15.32 30.77
C PHE A 82 -16.30 15.85 31.82
N GLU A 83 -17.58 16.06 31.45
CA GLU A 83 -18.61 16.51 32.38
C GLU A 83 -18.70 15.58 33.61
N GLY A 84 -18.60 16.19 34.80
CA GLY A 84 -18.62 15.47 36.07
C GLY A 84 -17.34 14.67 36.38
N ILE A 85 -16.28 14.72 35.55
CA ILE A 85 -15.02 14.01 35.82
C ILE A 85 -14.06 14.92 36.58
N ASN A 86 -13.63 14.49 37.76
CA ASN A 86 -12.53 15.15 38.46
C ASN A 86 -11.18 14.73 37.84
N ILE A 87 -10.35 15.68 37.45
CA ILE A 87 -9.05 15.45 36.79
C ILE A 87 -7.86 15.77 37.73
N ASN A 88 -8.08 15.78 39.05
CA ASN A 88 -7.03 15.76 40.08
C ASN A 88 -5.87 16.77 39.86
N GLY A 89 -6.18 18.03 39.51
CA GLY A 89 -5.17 19.08 39.37
C GLY A 89 -4.50 19.19 38.00
N TYR A 90 -5.00 18.48 36.98
CA TYR A 90 -4.54 18.63 35.57
C TYR A 90 -5.59 19.36 34.70
N PRO A 91 -5.85 20.66 34.93
CA PRO A 91 -6.97 21.38 34.31
C PRO A 91 -6.92 21.42 32.78
N ASP A 92 -5.72 21.30 32.19
CA ASP A 92 -5.53 21.36 30.73
C ASP A 92 -5.80 20.01 30.04
N LEU A 93 -5.79 18.90 30.77
CA LEU A 93 -5.89 17.56 30.19
C LEU A 93 -7.21 17.33 29.41
N PRO A 94 -8.39 17.77 29.89
CA PRO A 94 -9.62 17.68 29.11
C PRO A 94 -9.53 18.35 27.75
N GLY A 95 -9.00 19.57 27.71
CA GLY A 95 -8.84 20.33 26.46
C GLY A 95 -7.89 19.64 25.49
N LYS A 96 -6.79 19.09 26.01
CA LYS A 96 -5.82 18.33 25.21
C LYS A 96 -6.44 17.08 24.60
N ILE A 97 -7.13 16.25 25.38
CA ILE A 97 -7.73 15.00 24.87
C ILE A 97 -8.86 15.27 23.87
N VAL A 98 -9.67 16.32 24.09
CA VAL A 98 -10.67 16.75 23.11
C VAL A 98 -10.00 17.18 21.79
N GLN A 99 -8.87 17.88 21.87
CA GLN A 99 -8.11 18.27 20.69
C GLN A 99 -7.48 17.04 20.00
N ASP A 100 -6.87 16.13 20.75
CA ASP A 100 -6.30 14.89 20.22
C ASP A 100 -7.35 14.07 19.43
N GLN A 101 -8.58 13.98 19.94
CA GLN A 101 -9.67 13.31 19.22
C GLN A 101 -10.06 14.05 17.93
N LYS A 102 -10.11 15.39 17.96
CA LYS A 102 -10.42 16.20 16.78
C LYS A 102 -9.35 16.04 15.70
N ASP A 103 -8.08 16.03 16.09
CA ASP A 103 -6.96 15.85 15.17
C ASP A 103 -6.98 14.44 14.57
N ALA A 104 -7.22 13.41 15.37
CA ALA A 104 -7.40 12.04 14.88
C ALA A 104 -8.53 11.93 13.83
N ARG A 105 -9.66 12.62 14.04
CA ARG A 105 -10.76 12.67 13.06
C ARG A 105 -10.41 13.47 11.81
N ALA A 106 -9.62 14.54 11.94
CA ALA A 106 -9.13 15.30 10.79
C ALA A 106 -8.19 14.46 9.91
N HIS A 107 -7.37 13.61 10.52
CA HIS A 107 -6.52 12.64 9.80
C HIS A 107 -7.34 11.56 9.09
N ALA A 108 -8.35 11.02 9.76
CA ALA A 108 -9.33 10.09 9.16
C ALA A 108 -10.01 10.69 7.92
N LEU A 109 -10.45 11.95 8.01
CA LEU A 109 -11.04 12.67 6.89
C LEU A 109 -10.02 12.92 5.75
N SER A 110 -8.76 13.21 6.09
CA SER A 110 -7.69 13.38 5.11
C SER A 110 -7.40 12.08 4.35
N TRP A 111 -7.42 10.94 5.03
CA TRP A 111 -7.43 9.63 4.37
C TRP A 111 -8.60 9.51 3.39
N ASP A 112 -9.83 9.73 3.86
CA ASP A 112 -11.04 9.45 3.08
C ASP A 112 -11.21 10.35 1.86
N THR A 113 -10.76 11.60 1.94
CA THR A 113 -11.02 12.62 0.91
C THR A 113 -9.83 12.85 -0.03
N LYS A 114 -8.60 12.57 0.41
CA LYS A 114 -7.37 12.86 -0.35
C LYS A 114 -6.62 11.59 -0.69
N VAL A 115 -6.08 10.89 0.31
CA VAL A 115 -5.17 9.75 0.08
C VAL A 115 -5.89 8.59 -0.61
N LYS A 116 -7.11 8.27 -0.19
CA LYS A 116 -7.94 7.23 -0.83
C LYS A 116 -8.22 7.55 -2.30
N LYS A 117 -8.46 8.83 -2.63
CA LYS A 117 -8.64 9.28 -4.01
C LYS A 117 -7.36 9.11 -4.81
N GLN A 118 -6.21 9.55 -4.28
CA GLN A 118 -4.92 9.40 -4.95
C GLN A 118 -4.59 7.92 -5.23
N LEU A 119 -4.91 7.01 -4.30
CA LEU A 119 -4.76 5.57 -4.51
C LEU A 119 -5.64 5.08 -5.68
N ILE A 120 -6.91 5.51 -5.74
CA ILE A 120 -7.82 5.18 -6.85
C ILE A 120 -7.30 5.73 -8.19
N ASP A 121 -6.72 6.93 -8.20
CA ASP A 121 -6.16 7.55 -9.40
C ASP A 121 -4.93 6.75 -9.89
N THR A 122 -4.04 6.33 -8.98
CA THR A 122 -2.91 5.44 -9.32
C THR A 122 -3.36 4.10 -9.90
N LEU A 123 -4.41 3.49 -9.34
CA LEU A 123 -4.98 2.25 -9.90
C LEU A 123 -5.62 2.46 -11.27
N THR A 124 -6.26 3.63 -11.47
CA THR A 124 -6.84 4.02 -12.75
C THR A 124 -5.77 4.10 -13.83
N GLY A 125 -4.59 4.61 -13.50
CA GLY A 125 -3.44 4.64 -14.39
C GLY A 125 -3.00 3.27 -14.92
N ILE A 126 -3.05 2.22 -14.10
CA ILE A 126 -2.75 0.83 -14.53
C ILE A 126 -3.79 0.36 -15.57
N ILE A 127 -5.07 0.65 -15.33
CA ILE A 127 -6.19 0.25 -16.18
C ILE A 127 -6.15 1.00 -17.53
N GLU A 128 -5.87 2.29 -17.49
CA GLU A 128 -5.73 3.15 -18.67
C GLU A 128 -4.52 2.74 -19.51
N TYR A 129 -3.41 2.39 -18.85
CA TYR A 129 -2.22 1.88 -19.53
C TYR A 129 -2.49 0.61 -20.33
N ASP A 130 -3.07 -0.44 -19.71
CA ASP A 130 -3.46 -1.66 -20.44
C ASP A 130 -4.39 -1.34 -21.61
N THR A 131 -5.35 -0.44 -21.39
CA THR A 131 -6.32 -0.08 -22.44
C THR A 131 -5.61 0.57 -23.62
N LYS A 132 -4.62 1.45 -23.39
CA LYS A 132 -3.78 1.99 -24.47
C LYS A 132 -2.94 0.89 -25.11
N PHE A 133 -2.27 0.05 -24.31
CA PHE A 133 -1.47 -1.06 -24.81
C PHE A 133 -2.26 -1.99 -25.75
N GLU A 134 -3.47 -2.38 -25.35
CA GLU A 134 -4.37 -3.20 -26.17
C GLU A 134 -4.76 -2.49 -27.48
N ASN A 135 -5.06 -1.19 -27.45
CA ASN A 135 -5.42 -0.42 -28.64
C ASN A 135 -4.27 -0.33 -29.65
N TYR A 136 -3.02 -0.25 -29.18
CA TYR A 136 -1.84 -0.19 -30.06
C TYR A 136 -1.31 -1.58 -30.46
N TYR A 137 -1.76 -2.67 -29.82
CA TYR A 137 -1.16 -3.98 -29.99
C TYR A 137 -1.13 -4.45 -31.45
N ASP A 138 -2.27 -4.45 -32.14
CA ASP A 138 -2.35 -4.93 -33.52
C ASP A 138 -1.58 -4.01 -34.48
N ILE A 139 -1.61 -2.70 -34.25
CA ILE A 139 -0.85 -1.71 -35.03
C ILE A 139 0.66 -1.97 -34.90
N ILE A 140 1.15 -2.20 -33.69
CA ILE A 140 2.56 -2.49 -33.42
C ILE A 140 2.95 -3.85 -34.03
N VAL A 141 2.10 -4.87 -33.95
CA VAL A 141 2.34 -6.19 -34.58
C VAL A 141 2.45 -6.05 -36.09
N ASP A 142 1.54 -5.30 -36.71
CA ASP A 142 1.55 -5.08 -38.16
C ASP A 142 2.80 -4.31 -38.59
N ALA A 143 3.17 -3.26 -37.86
CA ALA A 143 4.40 -2.50 -38.12
C ALA A 143 5.66 -3.38 -38.03
N ILE A 144 5.72 -4.29 -37.05
CA ILE A 144 6.82 -5.26 -36.94
C ILE A 144 6.86 -6.20 -38.16
N ASN A 145 5.69 -6.67 -38.63
CA ASN A 145 5.60 -7.62 -39.74
C ASN A 145 5.90 -6.99 -41.11
N THR A 146 5.54 -5.73 -41.31
CA THR A 146 5.79 -4.97 -42.54
C THR A 146 7.16 -4.27 -42.55
N GLY A 147 7.85 -4.23 -41.41
CA GLY A 147 9.15 -3.56 -41.28
C GLY A 147 9.01 -2.03 -41.18
N ASP A 148 7.85 -1.53 -40.77
CA ASP A 148 7.57 -0.11 -40.57
C ASP A 148 8.12 0.38 -39.22
N GLY A 149 9.32 0.96 -39.28
CA GLY A 149 10.01 1.48 -38.09
C GLY A 149 9.40 2.76 -37.54
N GLU A 150 8.77 3.59 -38.37
CA GLU A 150 8.22 4.89 -37.96
C GLU A 150 7.00 4.68 -37.07
N THR A 151 6.03 3.87 -37.54
CA THR A 151 4.85 3.49 -36.76
C THR A 151 5.23 2.75 -35.46
N LEU A 152 6.28 1.91 -35.51
CA LEU A 152 6.76 1.19 -34.34
C LEU A 152 7.38 2.13 -33.28
N ILE A 153 8.16 3.13 -33.71
CA ILE A 153 8.73 4.16 -32.82
C ILE A 153 7.62 5.00 -32.20
N GLU A 154 6.64 5.44 -33.00
CA GLU A 154 5.50 6.22 -32.53
C GLU A 154 4.70 5.45 -31.46
N GLY A 155 4.31 4.21 -31.75
CA GLY A 155 3.54 3.39 -30.81
C GLY A 155 4.26 3.13 -29.48
N ILE A 156 5.57 2.85 -29.51
CA ILE A 156 6.35 2.65 -28.28
C ILE A 156 6.54 3.97 -27.52
N THR A 157 6.70 5.10 -28.22
CA THR A 157 6.81 6.44 -27.61
C THR A 157 5.52 6.81 -26.90
N ASP A 158 4.36 6.61 -27.53
CA ASP A 158 3.05 6.92 -26.94
C ASP A 158 2.76 6.09 -25.69
N LEU A 159 3.16 4.81 -25.67
CA LEU A 159 3.05 3.97 -24.48
C LEU A 159 3.99 4.45 -23.37
N ARG A 160 5.21 4.87 -23.74
CA ARG A 160 6.18 5.41 -22.79
C ARG A 160 5.69 6.71 -22.14
N GLU A 161 4.98 7.57 -22.87
CA GLU A 161 4.37 8.78 -22.30
C GLU A 161 3.34 8.44 -21.20
N GLU A 162 2.54 7.40 -21.37
CA GLU A 162 1.63 6.94 -20.30
C GLU A 162 2.38 6.36 -19.11
N ILE A 163 3.48 5.63 -19.34
CA ILE A 163 4.36 5.16 -18.26
C ILE A 163 4.82 6.35 -17.42
N GLN A 164 5.29 7.44 -18.05
CA GLN A 164 5.73 8.64 -17.36
C GLN A 164 4.59 9.34 -16.61
N GLN A 165 3.37 9.31 -17.13
CA GLN A 165 2.22 9.83 -16.41
C GLN A 165 1.89 8.97 -15.18
N ASN A 166 1.97 7.64 -15.30
CA ASN A 166 1.79 6.73 -14.18
C ASN A 166 2.88 6.82 -13.13
N GLN A 167 4.12 7.14 -13.50
CA GLN A 167 5.18 7.50 -12.55
C GLN A 167 4.74 8.68 -11.67
N LYS A 168 4.18 9.74 -12.25
CA LYS A 168 3.71 10.91 -11.49
C LYS A 168 2.61 10.52 -10.51
N TYR A 169 1.65 9.69 -10.93
CA TYR A 169 0.60 9.20 -10.03
C TYR A 169 1.15 8.37 -8.88
N ALA A 170 2.10 7.48 -9.14
CA ALA A 170 2.73 6.66 -8.09
C ALA A 170 3.57 7.52 -7.13
N GLN A 171 4.36 8.47 -7.65
CA GLN A 171 5.16 9.38 -6.83
C GLN A 171 4.26 10.28 -5.96
N GLN A 172 3.18 10.83 -6.51
CA GLN A 172 2.23 11.64 -5.76
C GLN A 172 1.57 10.84 -4.64
N LEU A 173 1.21 9.57 -4.88
CA LEU A 173 0.69 8.68 -3.86
C LEU A 173 1.66 8.52 -2.68
N ILE A 174 2.95 8.28 -2.95
CA ILE A 174 3.96 8.15 -1.89
C ILE A 174 4.14 9.47 -1.11
N VAL A 175 4.09 10.62 -1.79
CA VAL A 175 4.15 11.93 -1.15
C VAL A 175 2.98 12.14 -0.19
N GLU A 176 1.74 11.89 -0.64
CA GLU A 176 0.54 12.07 0.19
C GLU A 176 0.51 11.08 1.37
N LEU A 177 0.92 9.83 1.16
CA LEU A 177 1.05 8.83 2.24
C LEU A 177 2.08 9.27 3.28
N THR A 178 3.26 9.71 2.83
CA THR A 178 4.35 10.18 3.70
C THR A 178 3.93 11.40 4.51
N LYS A 179 3.24 12.33 3.88
CA LYS A 179 2.70 13.52 4.53
C LYS A 179 1.72 13.14 5.64
N LEU A 180 0.70 12.33 5.31
CA LEU A 180 -0.28 11.89 6.30
C LEU A 180 0.37 11.12 7.44
N ARG A 181 1.32 10.21 7.15
CA ARG A 181 2.06 9.48 8.20
C ARG A 181 2.80 10.42 9.15
N ASN A 182 3.49 11.43 8.61
CA ASN A 182 4.26 12.36 9.41
C ASN A 182 3.36 13.24 10.30
N ASP A 183 2.24 13.72 9.76
CA ASP A 183 1.25 14.51 10.49
C ASP A 183 0.63 13.67 11.62
N VAL A 184 0.16 12.46 11.31
CA VAL A 184 -0.38 11.51 12.29
C VAL A 184 0.66 11.16 13.37
N GLY A 185 1.92 10.91 12.99
CA GLY A 185 2.95 10.47 13.91
C GLY A 185 3.30 11.49 14.99
N GLN A 186 3.14 12.78 14.72
CA GLN A 186 3.32 13.83 15.73
C GLN A 186 2.20 13.78 16.77
N ASP A 187 0.96 13.70 16.30
CA ASP A 187 -0.23 13.76 17.15
C ASP A 187 -0.44 12.48 17.96
N VAL A 188 -0.14 11.30 17.40
CA VAL A 188 -0.23 10.01 18.13
C VAL A 188 0.64 10.00 19.38
N ARG A 189 1.85 10.56 19.32
CA ARG A 189 2.75 10.59 20.49
C ARG A 189 2.22 11.49 21.60
N ALA A 190 1.70 12.66 21.24
CA ALA A 190 1.08 13.57 22.20
C ALA A 190 -0.18 12.94 22.83
N PHE A 191 -1.03 12.34 21.99
CA PHE A 191 -2.24 11.67 22.44
C PHE A 191 -1.94 10.49 23.38
N GLY A 192 -0.91 9.70 23.08
CA GLY A 192 -0.47 8.59 23.95
C GLY A 192 -0.15 9.06 25.36
N GLY A 193 0.64 10.12 25.50
CA GLY A 193 0.97 10.69 26.80
C GLY A 193 -0.26 11.22 27.55
N ASN A 194 -1.17 11.91 26.86
CA ASN A 194 -2.42 12.41 27.46
C ASN A 194 -3.34 11.27 27.90
N LYS A 195 -3.49 10.22 27.07
CA LYS A 195 -4.26 9.00 27.38
C LYS A 195 -3.70 8.30 28.62
N GLU A 196 -2.38 8.07 28.67
CA GLU A 196 -1.74 7.40 29.80
C GLU A 196 -1.93 8.18 31.11
N LEU A 197 -1.82 9.51 31.04
CA LEU A 197 -2.10 10.38 32.19
C LEU A 197 -3.56 10.27 32.65
N LEU A 198 -4.53 10.29 31.72
CA LEU A 198 -5.94 10.08 32.04
C LEU A 198 -6.15 8.73 32.72
N GLN A 199 -5.61 7.65 32.14
CA GLN A 199 -5.74 6.31 32.69
C GLN A 199 -5.17 6.23 34.12
N SER A 200 -4.02 6.86 34.38
CA SER A 200 -3.42 6.94 35.72
C SER A 200 -4.30 7.70 36.71
N ILE A 201 -4.87 8.83 36.31
CA ILE A 201 -5.80 9.63 37.15
C ILE A 201 -7.03 8.79 37.52
N LEU A 202 -7.64 8.12 36.55
CA LEU A 202 -8.83 7.29 36.79
C LEU A 202 -8.51 6.07 37.67
N LYS A 203 -7.37 5.42 37.44
CA LYS A 203 -6.87 4.34 38.30
C LYS A 203 -6.70 4.80 39.74
N ASN A 204 -6.09 5.97 39.96
CA ASN A 204 -5.89 6.54 41.30
C ASN A 204 -7.20 6.93 42.00
N GLN A 205 -8.31 7.03 41.27
CA GLN A 205 -9.65 7.21 41.82
C GLN A 205 -10.38 5.88 42.12
N GLY A 206 -9.68 4.74 42.03
CA GLY A 206 -10.24 3.41 42.29
C GLY A 206 -11.04 2.83 41.12
N VAL A 207 -10.94 3.42 39.92
CA VAL A 207 -11.62 2.91 38.72
C VAL A 207 -10.83 1.75 38.13
N ALA A 208 -11.48 0.62 37.85
CA ALA A 208 -10.87 -0.59 37.28
C ALA A 208 -10.59 -0.46 35.75
N VAL A 209 -9.88 0.60 35.34
CA VAL A 209 -9.59 0.93 33.93
C VAL A 209 -8.65 -0.06 33.24
N GLU A 210 -7.76 -0.73 33.97
CA GLU A 210 -6.73 -1.60 33.38
C GLU A 210 -7.33 -2.87 32.76
N ASP A 211 -8.16 -3.59 33.52
CA ASP A 211 -8.83 -4.80 33.02
C ASP A 211 -9.78 -4.46 31.86
N ASP A 212 -10.42 -3.29 31.92
CA ASP A 212 -11.30 -2.83 30.86
C ASP A 212 -10.55 -2.48 29.58
N GLN A 213 -9.42 -1.76 29.70
CA GLN A 213 -8.55 -1.45 28.59
C GLN A 213 -7.97 -2.72 27.94
N LYS A 214 -7.61 -3.73 28.75
CA LYS A 214 -7.12 -5.00 28.24
C LYS A 214 -8.16 -5.70 27.37
N ARG A 215 -9.41 -5.83 27.86
CA ARG A 215 -10.52 -6.41 27.07
C ARG A 215 -10.75 -5.65 25.79
N LEU A 216 -10.70 -4.32 25.86
CA LEU A 216 -10.88 -3.46 24.70
C LEU A 216 -9.77 -3.66 23.66
N ASN A 217 -8.52 -3.73 24.09
CA ASN A 217 -7.38 -3.96 23.20
C ASN A 217 -7.46 -5.34 22.53
N GLU A 218 -7.79 -6.40 23.28
CA GLU A 218 -7.97 -7.75 22.71
C GLU A 218 -9.02 -7.77 21.59
N VAL A 219 -10.10 -6.99 21.75
CA VAL A 219 -11.13 -6.86 20.73
C VAL A 219 -10.63 -6.02 19.54
N LEU A 220 -9.92 -4.92 19.78
CA LEU A 220 -9.39 -4.04 18.73
C LEU A 220 -8.27 -4.68 17.90
N GLU A 221 -7.47 -5.58 18.48
CA GLU A 221 -6.45 -6.34 17.76
C GLU A 221 -7.04 -7.21 16.64
N SER A 222 -8.28 -7.68 16.80
CA SER A 222 -8.99 -8.44 15.76
C SER A 222 -9.29 -7.62 14.49
N VAL A 223 -9.23 -6.28 14.61
CA VAL A 223 -9.50 -5.31 13.55
C VAL A 223 -8.23 -4.92 12.79
N ASN A 224 -7.06 -5.35 13.26
CA ASN A 224 -5.79 -5.13 12.58
C ASN A 224 -5.63 -6.11 11.41
N TYR A 225 -6.39 -5.85 10.33
CA TYR A 225 -6.42 -6.68 9.13
C TYR A 225 -5.07 -6.74 8.40
N TYR A 226 -4.18 -5.76 8.63
CA TYR A 226 -2.83 -5.75 8.06
C TYR A 226 -2.01 -6.97 8.52
N LYS A 227 -2.29 -7.51 9.72
CA LYS A 227 -1.65 -8.72 10.25
C LYS A 227 -2.31 -10.03 9.80
N LYS A 228 -3.48 -9.99 9.15
CA LYS A 228 -4.34 -11.17 8.96
C LYS A 228 -4.45 -11.68 7.51
N LEU A 229 -3.50 -11.34 6.62
CA LEU A 229 -3.58 -11.79 5.23
C LEU A 229 -2.28 -12.39 4.69
N GLU A 230 -2.20 -13.72 4.82
CA GLU A 230 -1.59 -14.67 3.87
C GLU A 230 -2.49 -15.93 3.86
N SER A 231 -3.21 -16.19 2.76
CA SER A 231 -3.39 -17.59 2.28
C SER A 231 -3.99 -17.72 0.87
N ASP A 232 -4.81 -16.79 0.36
CA ASP A 232 -5.64 -17.15 -0.82
C ASP A 232 -5.31 -16.41 -2.13
N GLY A 233 -4.40 -15.44 -2.14
CA GLY A 233 -3.97 -14.76 -3.36
C GLY A 233 -5.05 -13.93 -4.09
N ILE A 234 -6.27 -13.84 -3.53
CA ILE A 234 -7.40 -13.08 -4.07
C ILE A 234 -7.44 -11.69 -3.44
N ILE A 235 -7.54 -10.65 -4.28
CA ILE A 235 -7.77 -9.27 -3.85
C ILE A 235 -9.24 -9.14 -3.42
N THR A 236 -9.56 -9.49 -2.17
CA THR A 236 -10.90 -9.30 -1.60
C THR A 236 -10.94 -8.03 -0.75
N VAL A 237 -11.49 -6.95 -1.31
CA VAL A 237 -11.77 -5.71 -0.58
C VAL A 237 -13.27 -5.62 -0.33
N SER A 238 -13.76 -6.40 0.64
CA SER A 238 -15.13 -6.35 1.15
C SER A 238 -15.16 -5.79 2.57
N VAL A 239 -16.29 -5.19 2.98
CA VAL A 239 -16.51 -4.70 4.36
C VAL A 239 -16.65 -5.92 5.30
N PRO A 240 -15.65 -6.27 6.11
CA PRO A 240 -15.68 -7.48 6.92
C PRO A 240 -16.03 -7.19 8.37
N SER A 241 -16.09 -5.91 8.76
CA SER A 241 -16.39 -5.49 10.10
C SER A 241 -17.88 -5.27 10.30
N ILE A 242 -18.41 -5.87 11.35
CA ILE A 242 -19.75 -5.64 11.85
C ILE A 242 -19.65 -4.55 12.91
N PRO A 243 -20.33 -3.40 12.73
CA PRO A 243 -20.39 -2.38 13.77
C PRO A 243 -21.10 -2.95 15.00
N THR A 244 -20.38 -2.99 16.12
CA THR A 244 -20.85 -3.57 17.37
C THR A 244 -20.81 -2.51 18.46
N TRP A 245 -21.96 -2.24 19.06
CA TRP A 245 -22.08 -1.25 20.13
C TRP A 245 -21.82 -1.88 21.50
N ILE A 246 -21.07 -1.17 22.34
CA ILE A 246 -20.83 -1.50 23.74
C ILE A 246 -21.38 -0.39 24.65
N ALA A 247 -21.30 -0.58 25.97
CA ALA A 247 -21.81 0.41 26.91
C ALA A 247 -21.13 1.77 26.74
N GLY A 248 -21.91 2.84 26.89
CA GLY A 248 -21.48 4.22 26.63
C GLY A 248 -21.68 4.69 25.19
N GLY A 249 -22.39 3.92 24.35
CA GLY A 249 -22.62 4.28 22.95
C GLY A 249 -21.36 4.20 22.10
N VAL A 250 -20.40 3.39 22.53
CA VAL A 250 -19.10 3.21 21.87
C VAL A 250 -19.21 2.13 20.80
N MET A 251 -18.65 2.38 19.62
CA MET A 251 -18.68 1.49 18.48
C MET A 251 -17.33 0.81 18.25
N LEU A 252 -17.37 -0.51 18.08
CA LEU A 252 -16.23 -1.35 17.68
C LEU A 252 -16.52 -1.98 16.31
N GLY A 253 -15.54 -2.00 15.42
CA GLY A 253 -15.67 -2.69 14.13
C GLY A 253 -15.14 -4.12 14.20
N ILE A 254 -16.00 -5.13 14.35
CA ILE A 254 -15.56 -6.51 14.60
C ILE A 254 -15.56 -7.37 13.33
N ALA A 255 -14.46 -8.03 13.02
CA ALA A 255 -14.41 -8.97 11.90
C ALA A 255 -15.48 -10.08 12.05
N ARG A 256 -16.29 -10.30 11.00
CA ARG A 256 -17.45 -11.22 11.05
C ARG A 256 -17.09 -12.64 11.46
N ASP A 257 -15.94 -13.13 11.02
CA ASP A 257 -15.38 -14.45 11.35
C ASP A 257 -14.88 -14.55 12.79
N GLN A 258 -14.59 -13.42 13.45
CA GLN A 258 -14.12 -13.34 14.84
C GLN A 258 -15.24 -13.09 15.84
N LEU A 259 -16.44 -12.71 15.38
CA LEU A 259 -17.53 -12.29 16.26
C LEU A 259 -17.90 -13.37 17.28
N GLY A 260 -17.99 -14.64 16.86
CA GLY A 260 -18.29 -15.75 17.77
C GLY A 260 -17.20 -15.98 18.83
N GLN A 261 -15.93 -15.77 18.49
CA GLN A 261 -14.80 -15.93 19.41
C GLN A 261 -14.71 -14.78 20.41
N LEU A 262 -15.04 -13.56 19.98
CA LEU A 262 -14.96 -12.35 20.80
C LEU A 262 -16.23 -12.09 21.63
N GLU A 263 -17.31 -12.81 21.39
CA GLU A 263 -18.59 -12.59 22.08
C GLU A 263 -18.49 -12.60 23.62
N PRO A 264 -17.69 -13.46 24.28
CA PRO A 264 -17.51 -13.39 25.73
C PRO A 264 -16.91 -12.06 26.21
N LEU A 265 -15.96 -11.49 25.46
CA LEU A 265 -15.37 -10.18 25.77
C LEU A 265 -16.36 -9.05 25.46
N LEU A 266 -17.07 -9.13 24.33
CA LEU A 266 -18.10 -8.17 23.95
C LEU A 266 -19.24 -8.11 24.98
N ALA A 267 -19.67 -9.27 25.50
CA ALA A 267 -20.67 -9.33 26.56
C ALA A 267 -20.22 -8.58 27.82
N GLN A 268 -18.95 -8.68 28.20
CA GLN A 268 -18.38 -7.91 29.31
C GLN A 268 -18.33 -6.41 29.01
N LEU A 269 -17.93 -6.02 27.80
CA LEU A 269 -17.89 -4.62 27.38
C LEU A 269 -19.28 -3.98 27.27
N ARG A 270 -20.33 -4.76 27.01
CA ARG A 270 -21.73 -4.30 26.97
C ARG A 270 -22.35 -4.08 28.35
N GLN A 271 -21.74 -4.57 29.42
CA GLN A 271 -22.24 -4.32 30.77
C GLN A 271 -22.23 -2.82 31.08
N THR A 272 -23.23 -2.34 31.81
CA THR A 272 -23.27 -0.94 32.24
C THR A 272 -22.08 -0.67 33.15
N VAL A 273 -21.35 0.39 32.84
CA VAL A 273 -20.13 0.80 33.54
C VAL A 273 -20.22 2.25 33.95
N ASP A 274 -19.38 2.64 34.91
CA ASP A 274 -19.21 4.04 35.31
C ASP A 274 -18.80 4.93 34.13
N TYR A 275 -19.23 6.19 34.15
CA TYR A 275 -18.92 7.17 33.11
C TYR A 275 -17.41 7.40 32.93
N LYS A 276 -16.57 7.19 33.96
CA LYS A 276 -15.10 7.22 33.86
C LYS A 276 -14.54 6.09 33.00
N ILE A 277 -15.11 4.87 33.10
CA ILE A 277 -14.75 3.75 32.23
C ILE A 277 -15.15 4.09 30.79
N THR A 278 -16.35 4.62 30.60
CA THR A 278 -16.84 5.05 29.27
C THR A 278 -15.91 6.08 28.63
N LEU A 279 -15.52 7.11 29.39
CA LEU A 279 -14.53 8.10 28.95
C LEU A 279 -13.21 7.43 28.54
N ASN A 280 -12.67 6.53 29.37
CA ASN A 280 -11.43 5.82 29.07
C ASN A 280 -11.55 4.97 27.80
N ARG A 281 -12.70 4.34 27.54
CA ARG A 281 -12.96 3.57 26.31
C ARG A 281 -12.95 4.46 25.07
N VAL A 282 -13.68 5.58 25.09
CA VAL A 282 -13.73 6.51 23.95
C VAL A 282 -12.33 7.00 23.60
N VAL A 283 -11.56 7.43 24.62
CA VAL A 283 -10.17 7.88 24.45
C VAL A 283 -9.27 6.74 23.96
N GLY A 284 -9.40 5.56 24.55
CA GLY A 284 -8.60 4.38 24.20
C GLY A 284 -8.82 3.94 22.75
N ILE A 285 -10.06 3.94 22.27
CA ILE A 285 -10.42 3.60 20.88
C ILE A 285 -9.93 4.67 19.92
N ALA A 286 -10.12 5.95 20.23
CA ALA A 286 -9.63 7.03 19.38
C ALA A 286 -8.11 6.92 19.20
N HIS A 287 -7.38 6.78 20.32
CA HIS A 287 -5.93 6.58 20.29
C HIS A 287 -5.53 5.32 19.51
N SER A 288 -6.16 4.18 19.79
CA SER A 288 -5.84 2.91 19.12
C SER A 288 -5.99 3.03 17.61
N ASN A 289 -7.08 3.62 17.13
CA ASN A 289 -7.33 3.75 15.70
C ASN A 289 -6.32 4.66 15.02
N ILE A 290 -5.96 5.79 15.63
CA ILE A 290 -4.98 6.70 15.04
C ILE A 290 -3.55 6.11 15.08
N SER A 291 -3.21 5.33 16.12
CA SER A 291 -1.96 4.57 16.16
C SER A 291 -1.90 3.49 15.07
N GLU A 292 -2.99 2.75 14.86
CA GLU A 292 -3.03 1.73 13.81
C GLU A 292 -3.06 2.34 12.40
N MET A 293 -3.66 3.52 12.21
CA MET A 293 -3.51 4.29 10.97
C MET A 293 -2.05 4.66 10.72
N TYR A 294 -1.32 5.13 11.73
CA TYR A 294 0.11 5.44 11.60
C TYR A 294 0.92 4.23 11.14
N ASN A 295 0.72 3.06 11.79
CA ASN A 295 1.41 1.83 11.44
C ASN A 295 1.07 1.38 10.01
N ALA A 296 -0.21 1.37 9.66
CA ALA A 296 -0.67 0.98 8.33
C ALA A 296 -0.11 1.90 7.22
N LEU A 297 0.03 3.21 7.50
CA LEU A 297 0.66 4.15 6.57
C LEU A 297 2.15 3.86 6.37
N ASP A 298 2.89 3.54 7.44
CA ASP A 298 4.31 3.22 7.33
C ASP A 298 4.54 1.94 6.51
N ASP A 299 3.76 0.90 6.79
CA ASP A 299 3.83 -0.35 6.04
C ASP A 299 3.41 -0.17 4.57
N ALA A 300 2.38 0.64 4.30
CA ALA A 300 1.92 0.94 2.96
C ALA A 300 2.95 1.74 2.15
N ILE A 301 3.67 2.69 2.75
CA ILE A 301 4.75 3.42 2.06
C ILE A 301 5.82 2.43 1.59
N ASN A 302 6.24 1.51 2.45
CA ASN A 302 7.23 0.48 2.10
C ASN A 302 6.73 -0.44 0.98
N ALA A 303 5.46 -0.87 1.03
CA ALA A 303 4.87 -1.76 0.04
C ALA A 303 4.62 -1.09 -1.32
N LEU A 304 4.07 0.13 -1.31
CA LEU A 304 3.59 0.82 -2.51
C LEU A 304 4.70 1.59 -3.23
N THR A 305 5.85 1.83 -2.59
CA THR A 305 7.03 2.41 -3.25
C THR A 305 7.44 1.61 -4.48
N PHE A 306 7.22 0.29 -4.46
CA PHE A 306 7.49 -0.57 -5.61
C PHE A 306 6.74 -0.15 -6.88
N MET A 307 5.51 0.38 -6.78
CA MET A 307 4.79 0.87 -7.97
C MET A 307 5.57 2.00 -8.66
N SER A 308 6.12 2.94 -7.88
CA SER A 308 6.93 4.02 -8.45
C SER A 308 8.21 3.49 -9.08
N THR A 309 8.89 2.53 -8.44
CA THR A 309 10.08 1.89 -9.00
C THR A 309 9.75 1.17 -10.30
N GLN A 310 8.66 0.40 -10.33
CA GLN A 310 8.25 -0.36 -11.51
C GLN A 310 7.99 0.55 -12.71
N TRP A 311 7.34 1.70 -12.52
CA TRP A 311 7.12 2.64 -13.62
C TRP A 311 8.41 3.33 -14.08
N ASN A 312 9.37 3.59 -13.18
CA ASN A 312 10.70 4.10 -13.55
C ASN A 312 11.50 3.09 -14.37
N ASP A 313 11.46 1.82 -13.96
CA ASP A 313 12.11 0.72 -14.66
C ASP A 313 11.51 0.55 -16.07
N LEU A 314 10.19 0.63 -16.19
CA LEU A 314 9.51 0.56 -17.49
C LEU A 314 9.89 1.71 -18.43
N ASP A 315 10.04 2.95 -17.95
CA ASP A 315 10.49 4.06 -18.81
C ASP A 315 11.90 3.80 -19.37
N SER A 316 12.77 3.26 -18.54
CA SER A 316 14.12 2.87 -18.94
C SER A 316 14.09 1.71 -19.94
N GLN A 317 13.24 0.72 -19.72
CA GLN A 317 13.08 -0.43 -20.60
C GLN A 317 12.50 -0.04 -21.97
N TYR A 318 11.49 0.83 -22.00
CA TYR A 318 10.89 1.33 -23.23
C TYR A 318 11.88 2.23 -24.00
N SER A 319 12.69 3.02 -23.30
CA SER A 319 13.83 3.73 -23.92
C SER A 319 14.84 2.78 -24.55
N GLY A 320 15.11 1.65 -23.90
CA GLY A 320 15.94 0.58 -24.43
C GLY A 320 15.35 0.02 -25.71
N VAL A 321 14.06 -0.33 -25.71
CA VAL A 321 13.34 -0.84 -26.89
C VAL A 321 13.42 0.14 -28.06
N LEU A 322 13.16 1.43 -27.84
CA LEU A 322 13.29 2.46 -28.88
C LEU A 322 14.68 2.47 -29.53
N ARG A 323 15.75 2.42 -28.73
CA ARG A 323 17.13 2.35 -29.24
C ARG A 323 17.39 1.09 -30.07
N HIS A 324 16.82 -0.04 -29.66
CA HIS A 324 16.94 -1.29 -30.43
C HIS A 324 16.18 -1.21 -31.76
N ILE A 325 15.02 -0.53 -31.80
CA ILE A 325 14.27 -0.28 -33.04
C ILE A 325 15.08 0.63 -33.97
N GLU A 326 15.65 1.72 -33.47
CA GLU A 326 16.51 2.63 -34.25
C GLU A 326 17.69 1.88 -34.85
N ASN A 327 18.44 1.11 -34.05
CA ASN A 327 19.58 0.31 -34.52
C ASN A 327 19.18 -0.77 -35.54
N ALA A 328 18.01 -1.38 -35.36
CA ALA A 328 17.51 -2.38 -36.30
C ALA A 328 17.00 -1.76 -37.60
N SER A 329 16.57 -0.49 -37.59
CA SER A 329 16.04 0.21 -38.75
C SER A 329 17.04 0.31 -39.91
N ASP A 330 18.33 0.39 -39.58
CA ASP A 330 19.45 0.41 -40.54
C ASP A 330 19.69 -0.93 -41.26
N LYS A 331 19.06 -2.02 -40.81
CA LYS A 331 19.16 -3.33 -41.43
C LYS A 331 18.24 -3.43 -42.65
N ALA A 332 18.74 -4.01 -43.75
CA ALA A 332 17.99 -4.23 -44.99
C ALA A 332 17.00 -5.41 -44.92
N GLU A 333 16.99 -6.17 -43.82
CA GLU A 333 16.17 -7.37 -43.67
C GLU A 333 14.71 -7.04 -43.39
N GLN A 334 13.78 -7.64 -44.13
CA GLN A 334 12.33 -7.46 -43.90
C GLN A 334 11.87 -7.92 -42.50
N ASN A 335 12.61 -8.82 -41.87
CA ASN A 335 12.29 -9.38 -40.55
C ASN A 335 12.99 -8.65 -39.39
N LYS A 336 13.58 -7.47 -39.64
CA LYS A 336 14.47 -6.76 -38.70
C LYS A 336 13.87 -6.46 -37.32
N PHE A 337 12.54 -6.38 -37.19
CA PHE A 337 11.86 -6.12 -35.92
C PHE A 337 11.20 -7.35 -35.28
N LYS A 338 11.24 -8.53 -35.92
CA LYS A 338 10.53 -9.73 -35.42
C LYS A 338 10.99 -10.20 -34.04
N PHE A 339 12.17 -9.76 -33.59
CA PHE A 339 12.66 -10.01 -32.24
C PHE A 339 11.75 -9.43 -31.13
N LEU A 340 10.92 -8.43 -31.44
CA LEU A 340 10.00 -7.80 -30.47
C LEU A 340 8.68 -8.55 -30.27
N LEU A 341 8.26 -9.39 -31.23
CA LEU A 341 6.95 -10.08 -31.16
C LEU A 341 6.75 -10.91 -29.87
N PRO A 342 7.73 -11.72 -29.41
CA PRO A 342 7.55 -12.49 -28.18
C PRO A 342 7.38 -11.59 -26.95
N ASN A 343 8.13 -10.48 -26.89
CA ASN A 343 8.08 -9.52 -25.79
C ASN A 343 6.73 -8.78 -25.76
N LEU A 344 6.27 -8.30 -26.92
CA LEU A 344 4.98 -7.63 -27.05
C LEU A 344 3.81 -8.55 -26.66
N LYS A 345 3.85 -9.81 -27.10
CA LYS A 345 2.84 -10.81 -26.73
C LYS A 345 2.82 -11.08 -25.23
N SER A 346 3.99 -11.28 -24.63
CA SER A 346 4.10 -11.47 -23.18
C SER A 346 3.57 -10.26 -22.39
N ALA A 347 3.86 -9.05 -22.87
CA ALA A 347 3.40 -7.81 -22.26
C ALA A 347 1.88 -7.67 -22.33
N LYS A 348 1.26 -8.02 -23.47
CA LYS A 348 -0.20 -8.03 -23.61
C LYS A 348 -0.87 -8.86 -22.51
N ASP A 349 -0.44 -10.11 -22.37
CA ASP A 349 -1.04 -11.03 -21.40
C ASP A 349 -0.80 -10.56 -19.95
N SER A 350 0.38 -10.01 -19.68
CA SER A 350 0.75 -9.52 -18.35
C SER A 350 -0.04 -8.27 -17.94
N TRP A 351 -0.12 -7.26 -18.82
CA TRP A 351 -0.88 -6.04 -18.57
C TRP A 351 -2.37 -6.33 -18.40
N LYS A 352 -2.90 -7.30 -19.15
CA LYS A 352 -4.29 -7.73 -19.01
C LYS A 352 -4.59 -8.26 -17.61
N THR A 353 -3.68 -9.09 -17.09
CA THR A 353 -3.80 -9.66 -15.75
C THR A 353 -3.76 -8.57 -14.68
N LEU A 354 -2.80 -7.64 -14.79
CA LEU A 354 -2.67 -6.52 -13.85
C LEU A 354 -3.86 -5.57 -13.89
N LYS A 355 -4.45 -5.34 -15.06
CA LYS A 355 -5.69 -4.57 -15.17
C LYS A 355 -6.84 -5.21 -14.41
N ILE A 356 -7.06 -6.52 -14.57
CA ILE A 356 -8.15 -7.23 -13.88
C ILE A 356 -7.99 -7.09 -12.35
N ASP A 357 -6.76 -7.26 -11.86
CA ASP A 357 -6.44 -7.10 -10.45
C ASP A 357 -6.66 -5.64 -9.98
N ALA A 358 -6.23 -4.65 -10.77
CA ALA A 358 -6.43 -3.23 -10.48
C ALA A 358 -7.90 -2.79 -10.53
N ASP A 359 -8.68 -3.28 -11.49
CA ASP A 359 -10.12 -3.03 -11.62
C ASP A 359 -10.88 -3.61 -10.41
N THR A 360 -10.58 -4.86 -10.05
CA THR A 360 -11.16 -5.54 -8.88
C THR A 360 -10.87 -4.75 -7.60
N LEU A 361 -9.62 -4.35 -7.42
CA LEU A 361 -9.18 -3.56 -6.28
C LEU A 361 -9.90 -2.21 -6.23
N LYS A 362 -9.91 -1.47 -7.34
CA LYS A 362 -10.53 -0.16 -7.46
C LYS A 362 -12.03 -0.22 -7.16
N ALA A 363 -12.73 -1.23 -7.66
CA ALA A 363 -14.13 -1.45 -7.37
C ALA A 363 -14.35 -1.71 -5.87
N GLY A 364 -13.58 -2.63 -5.28
CA GLY A 364 -13.70 -2.95 -3.86
C GLY A 364 -13.38 -1.77 -2.94
N ILE A 365 -12.37 -0.94 -3.26
CA ILE A 365 -12.07 0.29 -2.50
C ILE A 365 -13.25 1.27 -2.55
N LYS A 366 -13.95 1.38 -3.68
CA LYS A 366 -15.13 2.25 -3.82
C LYS A 366 -16.34 1.75 -3.02
N GLU A 367 -16.43 0.45 -2.77
CA GLU A 367 -17.49 -0.15 -1.96
C GLU A 367 -17.27 0.03 -0.45
N LEU A 368 -16.05 0.36 -0.02
CA LEU A 368 -15.75 0.69 1.37
C LEU A 368 -16.49 1.98 1.77
N LYS A 369 -17.57 1.82 2.54
CA LYS A 369 -18.39 2.93 3.03
C LYS A 369 -17.83 3.58 4.30
N ILE A 370 -18.18 4.86 4.47
CA ILE A 370 -18.08 5.68 5.69
C ILE A 370 -19.36 5.56 6.52
#